data_AF-A0A7W0SAC6-F1
#
_entry.id   AF-A0A7W0SAC6-F1
#
_cell.length_a   1.000
_cell.length_b   1.000
_cell.length_c   1.000
_cell.angle_alpha   90.00
_cell.angle_beta   90.00
_cell.angle_gamma   90.00
#
_symmetry.space_group_name_H-M   'P 1'
#
loop_
_entity.id
_entity.type
_entity.pdbx_description
1 polymer ?
#
loop_
_entity_poly.entity_id
_entity_poly.type
_entity_poly.pdbx_seq_one_letter_code
_entity_poly.pdbx_strand_id
1 'polypeptide(L)'
;NRNDMPPVVHVDTDAPLYDDDGALITDRLWGIYYKPDFNFGGVQGGAMPYVVERPAGDVAVDPYGPASPDFVVGDDFARMWTAGLAHCHKRFEGKRSLFSKEPSGGIGCFTPDSFPVFDVFRQNAYVIADSNHGYKMIGVGALVAAELLGEPQSLLEPFRFSRYAEGRLHPTSNSPFPWS
;
A
#
# COMPACT_ATOMS: atom_id res chain seq x y z
N ASN A 1 -8.53 15.38 -12.00
CA ASN A 1 -7.07 15.53 -11.85
C ASN A 1 -6.56 16.24 -13.11
N ARG A 2 -5.86 17.37 -13.02
CA ARG A 2 -5.47 18.18 -14.20
C ARG A 2 -4.20 17.67 -14.92
N ASN A 3 -3.65 16.53 -14.50
CA ASN A 3 -2.43 15.93 -15.03
C ASN A 3 -1.14 16.76 -14.85
N ASP A 4 -1.20 17.78 -13.99
CA ASP A 4 -0.07 18.68 -13.72
C ASP A 4 0.99 18.04 -12.80
N MET A 5 0.63 16.96 -12.10
CA MET A 5 1.52 16.26 -11.16
C MET A 5 1.99 14.93 -11.76
N PRO A 6 3.28 14.58 -11.61
CA PRO A 6 3.78 13.29 -12.06
C PRO A 6 3.07 12.14 -11.34
N PRO A 7 2.83 11.01 -12.03
CA PRO A 7 2.08 9.90 -11.47
C PRO A 7 2.87 9.14 -10.41
N VAL A 8 2.15 8.32 -9.63
CA VAL A 8 2.77 7.21 -8.91
C VAL A 8 3.08 6.11 -9.91
N VAL A 9 4.34 5.68 -9.96
CA VAL A 9 4.78 4.57 -10.82
C VAL A 9 4.75 3.30 -9.99
N HIS A 10 4.20 2.22 -10.56
CA HIS A 10 4.31 0.87 -10.05
C HIS A 10 5.08 0.05 -11.06
N VAL A 11 6.02 -0.76 -10.59
CA VAL A 11 6.83 -1.66 -11.41
C VAL A 11 6.78 -3.03 -10.79
N ASP A 12 6.37 -4.00 -11.61
CA ASP A 12 6.28 -5.41 -11.28
C ASP A 12 7.14 -6.15 -12.31
N THR A 13 8.07 -7.00 -11.87
CA THR A 13 9.01 -7.67 -12.79
C THR A 13 9.50 -9.01 -12.25
N ASP A 14 9.85 -9.89 -13.18
CA ASP A 14 10.51 -11.18 -12.96
C ASP A 14 12.02 -11.11 -13.25
N ALA A 15 12.53 -9.96 -13.68
CA ALA A 15 13.95 -9.77 -13.91
C ALA A 15 14.74 -9.89 -12.60
N PRO A 16 15.91 -10.55 -12.58
CA PRO A 16 16.74 -10.59 -11.39
C PRO A 16 17.18 -9.19 -10.98
N LEU A 17 17.13 -8.91 -9.68
CA LEU A 17 17.52 -7.64 -9.09
C LEU A 17 18.90 -7.76 -8.46
N TYR A 18 19.78 -6.82 -8.77
CA TYR A 18 21.13 -6.72 -8.23
C TYR A 18 21.31 -5.37 -7.54
N ASP A 19 22.16 -5.32 -6.51
CA ASP A 19 22.57 -4.06 -5.91
C ASP A 19 23.72 -3.37 -6.68
N ASP A 20 24.16 -2.22 -6.17
CA ASP A 20 25.23 -1.41 -6.76
C ASP A 20 26.58 -2.15 -6.84
N ASP A 21 26.80 -3.18 -6.00
CA ASP A 21 28.00 -4.00 -6.01
C ASP A 21 27.89 -5.20 -6.97
N GLY A 22 26.75 -5.35 -7.64
CA GLY A 22 26.43 -6.47 -8.52
C GLY A 22 26.03 -7.74 -7.79
N ALA A 23 25.76 -7.69 -6.48
CA ALA A 23 25.30 -8.83 -5.72
C ALA A 23 23.79 -9.05 -5.93
N LEU A 24 23.38 -10.30 -6.14
CA LEU A 24 21.97 -10.67 -6.30
C LEU A 24 21.19 -10.32 -5.02
N ILE A 25 20.07 -9.62 -5.19
CA ILE A 25 19.07 -9.36 -4.15
C ILE A 25 17.99 -10.43 -4.22
N THR A 26 17.41 -10.63 -5.40
CA THR A 26 16.37 -11.63 -5.65
C THR A 26 16.31 -11.99 -7.13
N ASP A 27 16.00 -13.24 -7.42
CA ASP A 27 15.64 -13.79 -8.74
C ASP A 27 14.16 -14.18 -8.83
N ARG A 28 13.38 -13.88 -7.78
CA ARG A 28 11.92 -14.04 -7.71
C ARG A 28 11.23 -12.76 -8.14
N LEU A 29 9.92 -12.87 -8.44
CA LEU A 29 9.06 -11.71 -8.68
C LEU A 29 9.23 -10.67 -7.57
N TRP A 30 9.46 -9.42 -7.99
CA TRP A 30 9.54 -8.28 -7.10
C TRP A 30 8.87 -7.07 -7.74
N GLY A 31 8.52 -6.12 -6.89
CA GLY A 31 7.89 -4.90 -7.35
C GLY A 31 8.06 -3.77 -6.36
N ILE A 32 8.17 -2.56 -6.91
CA ILE A 32 8.27 -1.32 -6.16
C ILE A 32 7.28 -0.31 -6.73
N TYR A 33 6.87 0.62 -5.88
CA TYR A 33 6.20 1.83 -6.33
C TYR A 33 6.93 3.06 -5.82
N TYR A 34 6.85 4.14 -6.57
CA TYR A 34 7.49 5.40 -6.22
C TYR A 34 6.83 6.59 -6.90
N LYS A 35 7.00 7.76 -6.27
CA LYS A 35 6.57 9.06 -6.78
C LYS A 35 7.56 10.14 -6.36
N PRO A 36 7.61 11.28 -7.07
CA PRO A 36 8.32 12.46 -6.56
C PRO A 36 7.70 12.93 -5.24
N ASP A 37 8.57 13.28 -4.29
CA ASP A 37 8.19 13.92 -3.05
C ASP A 37 8.48 15.44 -3.15
N PHE A 38 7.42 16.21 -3.36
CA PHE A 38 7.50 17.67 -3.50
C PHE A 38 7.61 18.40 -2.16
N ASN A 39 7.26 17.74 -1.06
CA ASN A 39 7.31 18.36 0.27
C ASN A 39 8.73 18.28 0.84
N PHE A 40 9.41 17.17 0.62
CA PHE A 40 10.75 16.91 1.17
C PHE A 40 11.85 16.89 0.11
N GLY A 41 11.52 17.07 -1.18
CA GLY A 41 12.50 17.23 -2.25
C GLY A 41 13.24 15.94 -2.59
N GLY A 42 12.51 14.87 -2.92
CA GLY A 42 13.09 13.56 -3.18
C GLY A 42 12.18 12.59 -3.93
N VAL A 43 12.35 11.30 -3.65
CA VAL A 43 11.49 10.22 -4.15
C VAL A 43 10.97 9.46 -2.94
N GLN A 44 9.66 9.30 -2.87
CA GLN A 44 8.98 8.50 -1.85
C GLN A 44 8.36 7.27 -2.51
N GLY A 45 8.42 6.13 -1.84
CA GLY A 45 7.80 4.91 -2.34
C GLY A 45 7.81 3.77 -1.34
N GLY A 46 7.45 2.60 -1.86
CA GLY A 46 7.38 1.37 -1.10
C GLY A 46 7.54 0.16 -2.01
N ALA A 47 7.34 -1.01 -1.43
CA ALA A 47 7.35 -2.29 -2.14
C ALA A 47 6.16 -3.12 -1.68
N MET A 48 6.08 -4.36 -2.17
CA MET A 48 5.07 -5.31 -1.73
C MET A 48 5.15 -5.50 -0.20
N PRO A 49 4.02 -5.45 0.53
CA PRO A 49 4.03 -5.68 1.97
C PRO A 49 4.43 -7.13 2.26
N TYR A 50 5.13 -7.34 3.37
CA TYR A 50 5.36 -8.68 3.90
C TYR A 50 4.16 -9.11 4.76
N VAL A 51 3.90 -10.41 4.80
CA VAL A 51 2.88 -10.98 5.67
C VAL A 51 3.40 -11.03 7.10
N VAL A 52 2.63 -10.52 8.06
CA VAL A 52 2.92 -10.67 9.48
C VAL A 52 2.46 -12.06 9.91
N GLU A 53 3.41 -12.98 10.11
CA GLU A 53 3.14 -14.36 10.53
C GLU A 53 2.83 -14.46 12.03
N ARG A 54 1.82 -13.73 12.50
CA ARG A 54 1.32 -13.74 13.87
C ARG A 54 -0.21 -13.69 13.89
N PRO A 55 -0.88 -14.34 14.85
CA PRO A 55 -2.32 -14.14 15.05
C PRO A 55 -2.64 -12.66 15.25
N ALA A 56 -3.71 -12.16 14.63
CA ALA A 56 -4.03 -10.73 14.66
C ALA A 56 -4.17 -10.15 16.08
N GLY A 57 -4.63 -10.95 17.05
CA GLY A 57 -4.74 -10.53 18.45
C GLY A 57 -3.39 -10.36 19.18
N ASP A 58 -2.32 -10.92 18.63
CA ASP A 58 -0.96 -10.88 19.20
C ASP A 58 -0.09 -9.82 18.52
N VAL A 59 -0.63 -9.11 17.52
CA VAL A 59 0.07 -8.06 16.78
C VAL A 59 -0.06 -6.74 17.54
N ALA A 60 1.05 -6.25 18.10
CA ALA A 60 1.10 -4.95 18.75
C ALA A 60 1.15 -3.83 17.69
N VAL A 61 0.01 -3.18 17.46
CA VAL A 61 -0.07 -2.02 16.54
C VAL A 61 0.60 -0.79 17.15
N ASP A 62 0.51 -0.64 18.47
CA ASP A 62 1.07 0.49 19.20
C ASP A 62 2.41 0.16 19.87
N PRO A 63 3.36 1.12 19.90
CA PRO A 63 3.26 2.43 19.27
C PRO A 63 3.34 2.36 17.73
N TYR A 64 2.48 3.11 17.05
CA TYR A 64 2.44 3.15 15.59
C TYR A 64 3.48 4.12 14.98
N GLY A 65 3.81 3.93 13.70
CA GLY A 65 4.65 4.85 12.93
C GLY A 65 6.13 4.76 13.30
N PRO A 66 6.88 5.89 13.30
CA PRO A 66 8.33 5.88 13.58
C PRO A 66 8.74 5.35 14.95
N ALA A 67 7.81 5.31 15.91
CA ALA A 67 8.04 4.74 17.24
C ALA A 67 7.83 3.22 17.27
N SER A 68 7.29 2.62 16.21
CA SER A 68 7.05 1.18 16.14
C SER A 68 8.36 0.39 16.16
N PRO A 69 8.49 -0.61 17.04
CA PRO A 69 9.66 -1.49 17.05
C PRO A 69 9.62 -2.53 15.91
N ASP A 70 8.43 -2.84 15.40
CA ASP A 70 8.19 -3.97 14.51
C ASP A 70 7.97 -3.55 13.04
N PHE A 71 7.25 -2.44 12.82
CA PHE A 71 6.74 -2.10 11.48
C PHE A 71 7.45 -0.90 10.86
N VAL A 72 8.77 -0.90 11.01
CA VAL A 72 9.68 0.06 10.37
C VAL A 72 10.58 -0.67 9.37
N VAL A 73 10.92 0.02 8.28
CA VAL A 73 11.77 -0.52 7.23
C VAL A 73 13.22 -0.61 7.71
N GLY A 74 13.87 -1.74 7.38
CA GLY A 74 15.28 -1.97 7.68
C GLY A 74 16.19 -1.82 6.46
N ASP A 75 17.47 -2.14 6.65
CA ASP A 75 18.51 -2.03 5.62
C ASP A 75 18.25 -2.91 4.39
N ASP A 76 17.59 -4.06 4.57
CA ASP A 76 17.21 -4.96 3.48
C ASP A 76 16.18 -4.32 2.55
N PHE A 77 15.19 -3.64 3.12
CA PHE A 77 14.22 -2.87 2.34
C PHE A 77 14.93 -1.72 1.62
N ALA A 78 15.78 -0.96 2.32
CA ALA A 78 16.53 0.12 1.70
C ALA A 78 17.39 -0.39 0.52
N ARG A 79 18.09 -1.52 0.70
CA ARG A 79 18.88 -2.19 -0.36
C ARG A 79 18.01 -2.52 -1.56
N MET A 80 16.91 -3.24 -1.35
CA MET A 80 16.01 -3.70 -2.41
C MET A 80 15.34 -2.53 -3.13
N TRP A 81 14.77 -1.58 -2.39
CA TRP A 81 14.01 -0.49 -2.98
C TRP A 81 14.88 0.47 -3.78
N THR A 82 16.09 0.83 -3.29
CA THR A 82 17.01 1.68 -4.05
C THR A 82 17.58 0.98 -5.28
N ALA A 83 17.87 -0.33 -5.18
CA ALA A 83 18.30 -1.13 -6.32
C ALA A 83 17.18 -1.22 -7.37
N GLY A 84 15.94 -1.45 -6.95
CA GLY A 84 14.79 -1.46 -7.86
C GLY A 84 14.60 -0.10 -8.54
N LEU A 85 14.77 1.01 -7.80
CA LEU A 85 14.68 2.35 -8.34
C LEU A 85 15.79 2.62 -9.38
N ALA A 86 17.02 2.15 -9.13
CA ALA A 86 18.13 2.21 -10.07
C ALA A 86 17.90 1.34 -11.31
N HIS A 87 17.35 0.13 -11.13
CA HIS A 87 16.93 -0.75 -12.22
C HIS A 87 15.95 -0.06 -13.17
N CYS A 88 14.93 0.62 -12.62
CA CYS A 88 13.96 1.38 -13.42
C CYS A 88 14.56 2.66 -14.02
N HIS A 89 15.53 3.28 -13.33
CA HIS A 89 16.06 4.58 -13.67
C HIS A 89 17.55 4.70 -13.30
N LYS A 90 18.43 4.54 -14.30
CA LYS A 90 19.90 4.61 -14.16
C LYS A 90 20.44 5.81 -13.39
N ARG A 91 19.73 6.94 -13.37
CA ARG A 91 20.12 8.13 -12.58
C ARG A 91 20.23 7.88 -11.06
N PHE A 92 19.62 6.81 -10.56
CA PHE A 92 19.68 6.41 -9.15
C PHE A 92 20.73 5.33 -8.85
N GLU A 93 21.49 4.85 -9.85
CA GLU A 93 22.63 3.96 -9.63
C GLU A 93 23.65 4.62 -8.69
N GLY A 94 24.11 3.88 -7.67
CA GLY A 94 25.06 4.36 -6.67
C GLY A 94 24.51 5.45 -5.74
N LYS A 95 23.18 5.66 -5.70
CA LYS A 95 22.53 6.69 -4.85
C LYS A 95 21.95 6.14 -3.55
N ARG A 96 22.17 4.87 -3.22
CA ARG A 96 21.68 4.25 -1.96
C ARG A 96 22.09 5.03 -0.72
N SER A 97 23.25 5.68 -0.72
CA SER A 97 23.73 6.51 0.39
C SER A 97 22.85 7.73 0.70
N LEU A 98 21.96 8.13 -0.21
CA LEU A 98 20.99 9.22 -0.03
C LEU A 98 19.67 8.75 0.59
N PHE A 99 19.47 7.45 0.80
CA PHE A 99 18.26 6.93 1.42
C PHE A 99 18.13 7.43 2.87
N SER A 100 16.94 7.96 3.21
CA SER A 100 16.67 8.43 4.58
C SER A 100 16.69 7.27 5.56
N LYS A 101 17.40 7.44 6.68
CA LYS A 101 17.47 6.45 7.76
C LYS A 101 16.44 6.72 8.87
N GLU A 102 15.57 7.70 8.68
CA GLU A 102 14.48 7.93 9.62
C GLU A 102 13.54 6.71 9.62
N PRO A 103 13.18 6.18 10.81
CA PRO A 103 12.26 5.08 10.92
C PRO A 103 10.95 5.40 10.20
N SER A 104 10.61 4.59 9.21
CA SER A 104 9.43 4.76 8.37
C SER A 104 8.85 3.39 8.04
N GLY A 105 7.54 3.33 7.81
CA GLY A 105 6.84 2.06 7.62
C GLY A 105 5.43 2.14 8.16
N GLY A 106 4.79 0.99 8.27
CA GLY A 106 3.45 0.87 8.78
C GLY A 106 2.94 -0.56 8.68
N ILE A 107 1.80 -0.77 9.29
CA ILE A 107 1.04 -2.02 9.20
C ILE A 107 -0.35 -1.69 8.67
N GLY A 108 -0.86 -2.55 7.79
CA GLY A 108 -2.22 -2.47 7.27
C GLY A 108 -2.91 -3.83 7.42
N CYS A 109 -4.23 -3.83 7.22
CA CYS A 109 -5.02 -5.04 7.13
C CYS A 109 -5.66 -5.15 5.74
N PHE A 110 -5.75 -6.38 5.24
CA PHE A 110 -6.50 -6.68 4.03
C PHE A 110 -7.82 -7.32 4.43
N THR A 111 -8.88 -6.95 3.73
CA THR A 111 -10.14 -7.69 3.81
C THR A 111 -10.00 -9.02 3.06
N PRO A 112 -10.91 -10.00 3.27
CA PRO A 112 -10.80 -11.32 2.63
C PRO A 112 -10.72 -11.30 1.10
N ASP A 113 -11.26 -10.26 0.46
CA ASP A 113 -11.24 -10.07 -0.99
C ASP A 113 -10.32 -8.93 -1.44
N SER A 114 -9.57 -8.30 -0.52
CA SER A 114 -8.68 -7.17 -0.78
C SER A 114 -9.36 -5.88 -1.25
N PHE A 115 -10.69 -5.76 -1.07
CA PHE A 115 -11.46 -4.54 -1.33
C PHE A 115 -12.02 -3.93 -0.04
N PRO A 116 -12.14 -2.60 0.04
CA PRO A 116 -12.59 -1.95 1.26
C PRO A 116 -14.05 -2.29 1.63
N VAL A 117 -14.46 -1.92 2.83
CA VAL A 117 -15.83 -2.02 3.32
C VAL A 117 -16.34 -0.63 3.70
N PHE A 118 -17.50 -0.25 3.15
CA PHE A 118 -18.25 0.96 3.54
C PHE A 118 -19.66 0.56 3.94
N ASP A 119 -19.95 0.56 5.24
CA ASP A 119 -21.24 0.08 5.71
C ASP A 119 -21.63 0.62 7.08
N VAL A 120 -22.93 0.54 7.38
CA VAL A 120 -23.48 0.76 8.71
C VAL A 120 -23.38 -0.54 9.49
N PHE A 121 -22.50 -0.58 10.47
CA PHE A 121 -22.36 -1.68 11.41
C PHE A 121 -23.22 -1.46 12.64
N ARG A 122 -23.87 -2.55 13.09
CA ARG A 122 -24.70 -2.58 14.31
C ARG A 122 -25.77 -1.48 14.34
N GLN A 123 -26.17 -0.96 13.17
CA GLN A 123 -27.18 0.09 12.97
C GLN A 123 -26.85 1.44 13.62
N ASN A 124 -25.64 1.63 14.16
CA ASN A 124 -25.29 2.83 14.93
C ASN A 124 -23.91 3.42 14.61
N ALA A 125 -23.09 2.74 13.80
CA ALA A 125 -21.78 3.24 13.41
C ALA A 125 -21.54 2.99 11.93
N TYR A 126 -21.04 4.00 11.22
CA TYR A 126 -20.54 3.81 9.87
C TYR A 126 -19.07 3.43 9.92
N VAL A 127 -18.71 2.34 9.24
CA VAL A 127 -17.34 1.84 9.17
C VAL A 127 -16.81 2.08 7.78
N ILE A 128 -15.65 2.74 7.72
CA ILE A 128 -14.80 2.84 6.53
C ILE A 128 -13.59 1.96 6.84
N ALA A 129 -13.64 0.70 6.44
CA ALA A 129 -12.51 -0.22 6.60
C ALA A 129 -11.75 -0.30 5.27
N ASP A 130 -10.59 0.33 5.23
CA ASP A 130 -9.67 0.22 4.10
C ASP A 130 -9.11 -1.21 4.00
N SER A 131 -8.71 -1.61 2.79
CA SER A 131 -7.96 -2.83 2.54
C SER A 131 -6.54 -2.49 2.03
N ASN A 132 -5.88 -1.56 2.72
CA ASN A 132 -4.55 -1.04 2.39
C ASN A 132 -4.45 -0.29 1.06
N HIS A 133 -5.55 0.35 0.62
CA HIS A 133 -5.62 1.18 -0.61
C HIS A 133 -5.67 2.68 -0.31
N GLY A 134 -5.49 3.10 0.95
CA GLY A 134 -5.87 4.39 1.53
C GLY A 134 -5.69 5.66 0.68
N TYR A 135 -4.64 5.80 -0.12
CA TYR A 135 -4.49 6.96 -1.00
C TYR A 135 -5.59 7.04 -2.09
N LYS A 136 -6.03 5.89 -2.61
CA LYS A 136 -7.11 5.79 -3.61
C LYS A 136 -8.48 6.15 -3.01
N MET A 137 -8.57 6.25 -1.69
CA MET A 137 -9.82 6.39 -0.94
C MET A 137 -10.23 7.84 -0.65
N ILE A 138 -9.43 8.84 -1.04
CA ILE A 138 -9.67 10.27 -0.76
C ILE A 138 -11.04 10.75 -1.27
N GLY A 139 -11.58 10.17 -2.34
CA GLY A 139 -12.90 10.51 -2.87
C GLY A 139 -14.09 9.86 -2.14
N VAL A 140 -13.87 8.80 -1.37
CA VAL A 140 -14.95 8.03 -0.75
C VAL A 140 -15.58 8.73 0.43
N GLY A 141 -14.82 9.58 1.15
CA GLY A 141 -15.36 10.35 2.26
C GLY A 141 -16.56 11.22 1.88
N ALA A 142 -16.56 11.80 0.67
CA ALA A 142 -17.69 12.59 0.18
C ALA A 142 -18.94 11.74 -0.09
N LEU A 143 -18.76 10.54 -0.67
CA LEU A 143 -19.85 9.59 -0.90
C LEU A 143 -20.45 9.12 0.43
N VAL A 144 -19.60 8.72 1.37
CA VAL A 144 -20.04 8.28 2.71
C VAL A 144 -20.80 9.40 3.43
N ALA A 145 -20.32 10.65 3.35
CA ALA A 145 -21.02 11.79 3.94
C ALA A 145 -22.41 12.01 3.34
N ALA A 146 -22.55 11.93 2.01
CA ALA A 146 -23.85 12.04 1.34
C ALA A 146 -24.81 10.92 1.77
N GLU A 147 -24.32 9.67 1.86
CA GLU A 147 -25.10 8.53 2.35
C GLU A 147 -25.61 8.72 3.79
N LEU A 148 -24.74 9.23 4.68
CA LEU A 148 -25.12 9.55 6.05
C LEU A 148 -26.19 10.65 6.15
N LEU A 149 -26.29 11.53 5.14
CA LEU A 149 -27.33 12.55 5.03
C LEU A 149 -28.61 12.04 4.35
N GLY A 150 -28.68 10.74 4.03
CA GLY A 150 -29.85 10.09 3.46
C GLY A 150 -29.86 10.04 1.93
N GLU A 151 -28.74 10.33 1.27
CA GLU A 151 -28.60 10.22 -0.18
C GLU A 151 -27.93 8.89 -0.57
N PRO A 152 -28.67 7.88 -1.08
CA PRO A 152 -28.10 6.57 -1.39
C PRO A 152 -26.96 6.65 -2.42
N GLN A 153 -25.86 5.95 -2.18
CA GLN A 153 -24.71 5.96 -3.09
C GLN A 153 -24.52 4.61 -3.77
N SER A 154 -24.98 4.49 -5.03
CA SER A 154 -24.85 3.26 -5.82
C SER A 154 -23.41 2.78 -6.01
N LEU A 155 -22.44 3.70 -5.95
CA LEU A 155 -21.01 3.38 -6.02
C LEU A 155 -20.48 2.64 -4.79
N LEU A 156 -21.14 2.77 -3.64
CA LEU A 156 -20.75 2.10 -2.40
C LEU A 156 -21.37 0.69 -2.27
N GLU A 157 -22.43 0.38 -3.02
CA GLU A 157 -23.16 -0.89 -2.95
C GLU A 157 -22.30 -2.16 -3.15
N PRO A 158 -21.31 -2.19 -4.06
CA PRO A 158 -20.44 -3.35 -4.18
C PRO A 158 -19.58 -3.60 -2.93
N PHE A 159 -19.34 -2.55 -2.12
CA PHE A 159 -18.43 -2.57 -0.97
C PHE A 159 -19.13 -2.79 0.37
N ARG A 160 -20.42 -3.16 0.37
CA ARG A 160 -21.15 -3.50 1.60
C ARG A 160 -20.53 -4.69 2.30
N PHE A 161 -20.69 -4.74 3.62
CA PHE A 161 -20.26 -5.88 4.40
C PHE A 161 -21.09 -7.13 4.08
N SER A 162 -22.35 -6.95 3.70
CA SER A 162 -23.26 -8.07 3.37
C SER A 162 -22.78 -8.92 2.18
N ARG A 163 -21.89 -8.38 1.33
CA ARG A 163 -21.33 -9.10 0.17
C ARG A 163 -20.68 -10.44 0.55
N TYR A 164 -20.12 -10.55 1.75
CA TYR A 164 -19.52 -11.78 2.24
C TYR A 164 -20.58 -12.86 2.51
N ALA A 165 -21.67 -12.49 3.17
CA ALA A 165 -22.76 -13.42 3.48
C ALA A 165 -23.54 -13.84 2.22
N GLU A 166 -23.62 -12.94 1.23
CA GLU A 166 -24.37 -13.15 -0.01
C GLU A 166 -23.53 -13.76 -1.14
N GLY A 167 -22.23 -13.98 -0.92
CA GLY A 167 -21.32 -14.53 -1.93
C GLY A 167 -21.02 -13.58 -3.10
N ARG A 168 -21.28 -12.28 -2.95
CA ARG A 168 -21.01 -11.24 -3.97
C ARG A 168 -19.58 -10.69 -3.83
N LEU A 169 -18.60 -11.58 -3.72
CA LEU A 169 -17.19 -11.20 -3.55
C LEU A 169 -16.66 -10.50 -4.80
N HIS A 170 -15.70 -9.59 -4.59
CA HIS A 170 -14.99 -8.98 -5.69
C HIS A 170 -14.00 -9.94 -6.37
N PRO A 171 -13.60 -9.68 -7.63
CA PRO A 171 -12.63 -10.51 -8.34
C PRO A 171 -11.29 -10.59 -7.61
N THR A 172 -10.68 -11.77 -7.62
CA THR A 172 -9.32 -11.97 -7.10
C THR A 172 -8.29 -11.73 -8.20
N SER A 173 -7.26 -10.93 -7.91
CA SER A 173 -6.13 -10.74 -8.82
C SER A 173 -5.23 -11.98 -8.81
N ASN A 174 -4.73 -12.39 -9.98
CA ASN A 174 -3.69 -13.42 -10.08
C ASN A 174 -2.28 -12.83 -9.87
N SER A 175 -2.18 -11.51 -9.78
CA SER A 175 -0.92 -10.85 -9.46
C SER A 175 -0.58 -11.06 -7.99
N PRO A 176 0.68 -11.33 -7.64
CA PRO A 176 1.12 -11.32 -6.24
C PRO A 176 1.13 -9.90 -5.65
N PHE A 177 1.01 -8.86 -6.47
CA PHE A 177 1.11 -7.48 -6.04
C PHE A 177 -0.27 -6.89 -5.71
N PRO A 178 -0.43 -6.23 -4.54
CA PRO A 178 -1.74 -5.76 -4.06
C PRO A 178 -2.30 -4.56 -4.83
N TRP A 179 -1.52 -3.98 -5.74
CA TRP A 179 -1.92 -2.83 -6.57
C TRP A 179 -2.36 -3.21 -7.98
N SER A 180 -2.31 -4.49 -8.35
CA SER A 180 -2.66 -5.02 -9.67
C SER A 180 -4.12 -5.45 -9.76
#